data_AF-A0A3C0NKZ4-F1
#
_entry.id   AF-A0A3C0NKZ4-F1
#
_cell.length_a   1.000
_cell.length_b   1.000
_cell.length_c   1.000
_cell.angle_alpha   90.00
_cell.angle_beta   90.00
_cell.angle_gamma   90.00
#
_symmetry.space_group_name_H-M   'P 1'
#
loop_
_entity.id
_entity.type
_entity.pdbx_description
1 polymer ?
#
loop_
_entity_poly.entity_id
_entity_poly.type
_entity_poly.pdbx_seq_one_letter_code
_entity_poly.pdbx_strand_id
1 'polypeptide(L)'
;MEMLLRRLKRGADADECGALAKRMLDAAEGCFNGRWYERAYPAHGEWSRNGGRIDSIVQSWAVFCGAKHAHEALDHALCRLVDEKAGIVRLLDPPFTAAEERLGYIVAYGEGCRENGGQYTHAAVWLARACFLAGRPDAGREILVMLLPQGRGALYGGEPYVLPADVCGAPGHAGEAGWTWYTGSAGWYFRTVTENLLGIRRKDGTLSYQPCACALFSVSEVTVNGERLEEKGKKGLPNLPEE
;
A
#
# COMPACT_ATOMS: atom_id res chain seq x y z
N MET A 1 0.78 -1.85 19.70
CA MET A 1 0.70 -2.60 20.97
C MET A 1 1.27 -1.78 22.13
N GLU A 2 2.51 -1.30 22.05
CA GLU A 2 3.15 -0.48 23.09
C GLU A 2 2.25 0.65 23.65
N MET A 3 1.72 1.53 22.79
CA MET A 3 0.82 2.61 23.23
C MET A 3 -0.39 2.12 24.03
N LEU A 4 -0.96 0.96 23.66
CA LEU A 4 -2.10 0.37 24.36
C LEU A 4 -1.67 -0.14 25.75
N LEU A 5 -0.53 -0.81 25.85
CA LEU A 5 0.01 -1.30 27.13
C LEU A 5 0.34 -0.14 28.08
N ARG A 6 0.89 0.96 27.58
CA ARG A 6 1.09 2.19 28.37
C ARG A 6 -0.22 2.73 28.93
N ARG A 7 -1.29 2.77 28.13
CA ARG A 7 -2.64 3.18 28.58
C ARG A 7 -3.22 2.24 29.64
N LEU A 8 -2.96 0.95 29.51
CA LEU A 8 -3.34 -0.07 30.49
C LEU A 8 -2.43 -0.08 31.74
N LYS A 9 -1.51 0.90 31.87
CA LYS A 9 -0.54 1.00 32.97
C LYS A 9 0.39 -0.22 33.09
N ARG A 10 0.61 -0.94 31.99
CA ARG A 10 1.52 -2.09 31.88
C ARG A 10 2.87 -1.63 31.32
N GLY A 11 3.60 -0.83 32.12
CA GLY A 11 4.82 -0.15 31.69
C GLY A 11 5.93 -1.11 31.23
N ALA A 12 6.24 -2.13 32.03
CA ALA A 12 7.28 -3.10 31.72
C ALA A 12 7.00 -3.83 30.39
N ASP A 13 5.77 -4.30 30.19
CA ASP A 13 5.36 -4.98 28.95
C ASP A 13 5.41 -4.04 27.74
N ALA A 14 5.10 -2.75 27.94
CA ALA A 14 5.21 -1.74 26.89
C ALA A 14 6.66 -1.54 26.47
N ASP A 15 7.58 -1.46 27.43
CA ASP A 15 9.01 -1.28 27.18
C ASP A 15 9.61 -2.52 26.48
N GLU A 16 9.19 -3.73 26.88
CA GLU A 16 9.56 -4.96 26.19
C GLU A 16 9.05 -4.98 24.73
N CYS A 17 7.79 -4.60 24.51
CA CYS A 17 7.22 -4.48 23.17
C CYS A 17 7.98 -3.47 22.30
N GLY A 18 8.34 -2.32 22.87
CA GLY A 18 9.12 -1.29 22.17
C GLY A 18 10.53 -1.77 21.81
N ALA A 19 11.20 -2.45 22.74
CA ALA A 19 12.51 -3.06 22.49
C ALA A 19 12.44 -4.14 21.40
N LEU A 20 11.40 -4.98 21.41
CA LEU A 20 11.19 -5.99 20.37
C LEU A 20 10.94 -5.34 19.00
N ALA A 21 10.10 -4.31 18.92
CA ALA A 21 9.83 -3.58 17.68
C ALA A 21 11.12 -2.97 17.09
N LYS A 22 11.96 -2.38 17.95
CA LYS A 22 13.27 -1.86 17.53
C LYS A 22 14.17 -2.97 16.98
N ARG A 23 14.30 -4.10 17.70
CA ARG A 23 15.10 -5.24 17.21
C ARG A 23 14.61 -5.79 15.87
N MET A 24 13.30 -5.84 15.65
CA MET A 24 12.72 -6.27 14.38
C MET A 24 13.03 -5.28 13.25
N LEU A 25 12.97 -3.98 13.52
CA LEU A 25 13.34 -2.95 12.54
C LEU A 25 14.84 -3.04 12.20
N ASP A 26 15.70 -3.15 13.21
CA ASP A 26 17.16 -3.30 13.02
C ASP A 26 17.48 -4.57 12.21
N ALA A 27 16.77 -5.68 12.44
CA ALA A 27 16.92 -6.90 11.65
C ALA A 27 16.46 -6.70 10.19
N ALA A 28 15.33 -6.01 9.97
CA ALA A 28 14.85 -5.69 8.64
C ALA A 28 15.82 -4.77 7.86
N GLU A 29 16.51 -3.85 8.54
CA GLU A 29 17.59 -3.06 7.93
C GLU A 29 18.73 -3.93 7.39
N GLY A 30 19.04 -5.04 8.08
CA GLY A 30 20.00 -6.03 7.59
C GLY A 30 19.55 -6.78 6.33
N CYS A 31 18.29 -6.65 5.92
CA CYS A 31 17.72 -7.28 4.73
C CYS A 31 17.63 -6.32 3.53
N PHE A 32 18.13 -5.10 3.64
CA PHE A 32 18.24 -4.19 2.49
C PHE A 32 19.41 -4.62 1.60
N ASN A 33 19.13 -4.95 0.34
CA ASN A 33 20.14 -5.49 -0.59
C ASN A 33 20.91 -4.41 -1.37
N GLY A 34 20.83 -3.15 -0.96
CA GLY A 34 21.39 -2.00 -1.67
C GLY A 34 20.44 -1.36 -2.69
N ARG A 35 19.21 -1.88 -2.84
CA ARG A 35 18.16 -1.27 -3.67
C ARG A 35 16.79 -1.37 -3.01
N TRP A 36 16.44 -2.52 -2.45
CA TRP A 36 15.16 -2.76 -1.78
C TRP A 36 15.29 -3.80 -0.67
N TYR A 37 14.25 -3.93 0.16
CA TYR A 37 14.22 -4.94 1.21
C TYR A 37 13.86 -6.30 0.61
N GLU A 38 14.64 -7.32 0.95
CA GLU A 38 14.37 -8.70 0.56
C GLU A 38 13.05 -9.21 1.16
N ARG A 39 12.31 -10.01 0.38
CA ARG A 39 10.97 -10.44 0.78
C ARG A 39 10.97 -11.48 1.90
N ALA A 40 11.90 -12.42 1.86
CA ALA A 40 12.05 -13.49 2.84
C ALA A 40 13.42 -14.15 2.65
N TYR A 41 13.70 -15.20 3.41
CA TYR A 41 14.79 -16.13 3.12
C TYR A 41 14.22 -17.55 3.21
N PRO A 42 14.67 -18.48 2.35
CA PRO A 42 14.28 -19.88 2.46
C PRO A 42 14.89 -20.49 3.73
N ALA A 43 14.31 -21.60 4.20
CA ALA A 43 14.75 -22.26 5.43
C ALA A 43 16.24 -22.67 5.43
N HIS A 44 16.83 -22.90 4.26
CA HIS A 44 18.23 -23.29 4.10
C HIS A 44 19.17 -22.10 3.83
N GLY A 45 18.68 -20.86 3.90
CA GLY A 45 19.48 -19.64 3.78
C GLY A 45 19.95 -19.27 2.35
N GLU A 46 20.18 -20.25 1.48
CA GLU A 46 20.55 -20.01 0.08
C GLU A 46 19.34 -19.70 -0.78
N TRP A 47 19.33 -18.52 -1.41
CA TRP A 47 18.27 -18.11 -2.33
C TRP A 47 18.82 -17.58 -3.65
N SER A 48 18.69 -18.39 -4.72
CA SER A 48 18.93 -17.94 -6.09
C SER A 48 17.58 -17.68 -6.74
N ARG A 49 17.21 -16.42 -6.92
CA ARG A 49 15.90 -16.01 -7.48
C ARG A 49 16.01 -15.51 -8.91
N ASN A 50 15.23 -16.11 -9.81
CA ASN A 50 14.89 -15.47 -11.07
C ASN A 50 13.60 -14.65 -10.89
N GLY A 51 12.57 -15.24 -10.27
CA GLY A 51 11.29 -14.61 -9.90
C GLY A 51 11.29 -13.86 -8.57
N GLY A 52 10.31 -12.98 -8.38
CA GLY A 52 9.99 -12.25 -7.15
C GLY A 52 11.17 -11.47 -6.57
N ARG A 53 11.95 -10.80 -7.43
CA ARG A 53 13.13 -10.05 -7.02
C ARG A 53 12.77 -8.86 -6.14
N ILE A 54 11.63 -8.22 -6.42
CA ILE A 54 11.04 -7.17 -5.60
C ILE A 54 9.58 -7.51 -5.30
N ASP A 55 9.12 -7.15 -4.10
CA ASP A 55 7.76 -7.40 -3.61
C ASP A 55 7.20 -6.14 -2.94
N SER A 56 5.98 -5.77 -3.32
CA SER A 56 5.27 -4.55 -2.89
C SER A 56 4.99 -4.49 -1.39
N ILE A 57 4.74 -5.64 -0.76
CA ILE A 57 4.34 -5.71 0.64
C ILE A 57 5.49 -5.22 1.51
N VAL A 58 6.67 -5.82 1.40
CA VAL A 58 7.77 -5.46 2.32
C VAL A 58 8.29 -4.04 2.08
N GLN A 59 8.23 -3.55 0.83
CA GLN A 59 8.60 -2.15 0.55
C GLN A 59 7.59 -1.17 1.19
N SER A 60 6.29 -1.46 1.10
CA SER A 60 5.25 -0.62 1.71
C SER A 60 5.37 -0.62 3.24
N TRP A 61 5.60 -1.80 3.83
CA TRP A 61 5.75 -1.94 5.28
C TRP A 61 7.05 -1.33 5.82
N ALA A 62 8.13 -1.31 5.04
CA ALA A 62 9.34 -0.58 5.41
C ALA A 62 9.04 0.90 5.67
N VAL A 63 8.21 1.54 4.83
CA VAL A 63 7.74 2.91 5.05
C VAL A 63 6.87 3.01 6.30
N PHE A 64 5.94 2.07 6.51
CA PHE A 64 5.06 2.08 7.68
C PHE A 64 5.83 1.96 9.00
N CYS A 65 6.93 1.23 8.99
CA CYS A 65 7.79 1.01 10.15
C CYS A 65 8.87 2.10 10.32
N GLY A 66 9.01 3.05 9.39
CA GLY A 66 10.03 4.08 9.46
C GLY A 66 11.45 3.56 9.23
N ALA A 67 11.60 2.56 8.37
CA ALA A 67 12.89 1.97 8.01
C ALA A 67 13.78 3.00 7.30
N LYS A 68 15.08 2.97 7.57
CA LYS A 68 16.09 3.95 7.12
C LYS A 68 16.14 4.07 5.60
N HIS A 69 16.10 2.95 4.90
CA HIS A 69 16.18 2.89 3.43
C HIS A 69 14.79 2.81 2.76
N ALA A 70 13.71 3.06 3.51
CA ALA A 70 12.34 2.91 3.01
C ALA A 70 12.03 3.78 1.77
N HIS A 71 12.55 5.02 1.72
CA HIS A 71 12.30 5.92 0.59
C HIS A 71 12.97 5.43 -0.70
N GLU A 72 14.20 4.91 -0.61
CA GLU A 72 14.92 4.35 -1.76
C GLU A 72 14.25 3.05 -2.24
N ALA A 73 13.90 2.16 -1.30
CA ALA A 73 13.15 0.94 -1.61
C ALA A 73 11.79 1.24 -2.26
N LEU A 74 11.10 2.29 -1.82
CA LEU A 74 9.83 2.73 -2.39
C LEU A 74 10.01 3.22 -3.83
N ASP A 75 11.10 3.93 -4.15
CA ASP A 75 11.39 4.38 -5.52
C ASP A 75 11.56 3.20 -6.48
N HIS A 76 12.26 2.15 -6.05
CA HIS A 76 12.36 0.93 -6.81
C HIS A 76 11.03 0.19 -6.95
N ALA A 77 10.20 0.16 -5.90
CA ALA A 77 8.87 -0.43 -5.96
C ALA A 77 7.98 0.29 -6.98
N LEU A 78 7.93 1.61 -6.94
CA LEU A 78 7.14 2.41 -7.88
C LEU A 78 7.61 2.19 -9.33
N CYS A 79 8.92 2.25 -9.56
CA CYS A 79 9.51 2.08 -10.88
C CYS A 79 9.25 0.69 -11.49
N ARG A 80 9.26 -0.38 -10.68
CA ARG A 80 9.15 -1.76 -11.19
C ARG A 80 7.75 -2.33 -11.14
N LEU A 81 6.94 -1.94 -10.16
CA LEU A 81 5.68 -2.60 -9.86
C LEU A 81 4.46 -1.84 -10.37
N VAL A 82 4.56 -0.52 -10.56
CA VAL A 82 3.48 0.26 -11.20
C VAL A 82 3.62 0.11 -12.71
N ASP A 83 2.65 -0.57 -13.33
CA ASP A 83 2.57 -0.70 -14.77
C ASP A 83 1.45 0.20 -15.30
N GLU A 84 1.83 1.42 -15.67
CA GLU A 84 0.90 2.41 -16.22
C GLU A 84 0.25 1.94 -17.53
N LYS A 85 0.97 1.13 -18.34
CA LYS A 85 0.46 0.66 -19.63
C LYS A 85 -0.62 -0.40 -19.44
N ALA A 86 -0.42 -1.31 -18.49
CA ALA A 86 -1.40 -2.31 -18.10
C ALA A 86 -2.47 -1.74 -17.14
N GLY A 87 -2.23 -0.57 -16.55
CA GLY A 87 -3.10 0.06 -15.57
C GLY A 87 -3.21 -0.78 -14.29
N ILE A 88 -2.11 -1.37 -13.83
CA ILE A 88 -2.08 -2.22 -12.64
C ILE A 88 -0.85 -1.93 -11.76
N VAL A 89 -0.94 -2.34 -10.49
CA VAL A 89 0.21 -2.41 -9.58
C VAL A 89 0.51 -3.86 -9.25
N ARG A 90 1.60 -4.39 -9.81
CA ARG A 90 2.05 -5.77 -9.57
C ARG A 90 2.40 -6.00 -8.10
N LEU A 91 2.10 -7.19 -7.58
CA LEU A 91 2.52 -7.59 -6.25
C LEU A 91 4.04 -7.79 -6.18
N LEU A 92 4.61 -8.41 -7.23
CA LEU A 92 6.02 -8.72 -7.32
C LEU A 92 6.49 -8.72 -8.78
N ASP A 93 7.80 -8.59 -8.98
CA ASP A 93 8.41 -8.62 -10.30
C ASP A 93 9.85 -9.21 -10.27
N PRO A 94 10.23 -10.04 -11.26
CA PRO A 94 9.35 -10.68 -12.24
C PRO A 94 8.47 -11.77 -11.58
N PRO A 95 7.42 -12.28 -12.24
CA PRO A 95 6.72 -13.47 -11.77
C PRO A 95 7.66 -14.66 -11.58
N PHE A 96 7.28 -15.58 -10.70
CA PHE A 96 7.93 -16.87 -10.57
C PHE A 96 7.55 -17.79 -11.72
N THR A 97 8.51 -18.59 -12.16
CA THR A 97 8.30 -19.61 -13.21
C THR A 97 8.02 -20.97 -12.58
N ALA A 98 7.39 -21.88 -13.33
CA ALA A 98 7.08 -23.23 -12.84
C ALA A 98 8.31 -24.05 -12.43
N ALA A 99 9.52 -23.68 -12.91
CA ALA A 99 10.77 -24.34 -12.55
C ALA A 99 11.25 -24.01 -11.12
N GLU A 100 10.66 -23.05 -10.43
CA GLU A 100 11.06 -22.62 -9.08
C GLU A 100 10.34 -23.45 -7.99
N GLU A 101 10.56 -24.77 -8.01
CA GLU A 101 9.83 -25.87 -7.32
C GLU A 101 9.69 -25.82 -5.78
N ARG A 102 10.05 -24.73 -5.09
CA ARG A 102 10.08 -24.69 -3.60
C ARG A 102 9.37 -23.49 -2.97
N LEU A 103 8.51 -22.80 -3.70
CA LEU A 103 7.89 -21.55 -3.23
C LEU A 103 6.43 -21.72 -2.77
N GLY A 104 5.95 -22.95 -2.66
CA GLY A 104 4.59 -23.26 -2.20
C GLY A 104 3.53 -22.89 -3.23
N TYR A 105 2.36 -22.45 -2.78
CA TYR A 105 1.21 -22.27 -3.67
C TYR A 105 1.36 -21.12 -4.69
N ILE A 106 2.27 -20.17 -4.48
CA ILE A 106 2.42 -19.03 -5.38
C ILE A 106 2.82 -19.44 -6.80
N VAL A 107 3.58 -20.54 -6.96
CA VAL A 107 3.97 -21.07 -8.27
C VAL A 107 2.88 -21.92 -8.92
N ALA A 108 1.76 -22.18 -8.23
CA ALA A 108 0.58 -22.80 -8.83
C ALA A 108 -0.22 -21.80 -9.69
N TYR A 109 -0.01 -20.49 -9.50
CA TYR A 109 -0.57 -19.47 -10.37
C TYR A 109 0.33 -19.22 -11.58
N GLY A 110 -0.29 -19.03 -12.75
CA GLY A 110 0.41 -18.58 -13.95
C GLY A 110 1.11 -17.24 -13.75
N GLU A 111 2.13 -16.98 -14.56
CA GLU A 111 2.87 -15.72 -14.54
C GLU A 111 1.95 -14.52 -14.82
N GLY A 112 1.97 -13.53 -13.93
CA GLY A 112 1.09 -12.36 -14.00
C GLY A 112 -0.30 -12.58 -13.41
N CYS A 113 -0.61 -13.76 -12.88
CA CYS A 113 -1.89 -14.05 -12.26
C CYS A 113 -1.81 -13.93 -10.73
N ARG A 114 -2.83 -13.32 -10.12
CA ARG A 114 -3.02 -13.31 -8.66
C ARG A 114 -1.75 -12.84 -7.93
N GLU A 115 -1.29 -13.57 -6.92
CA GLU A 115 -0.07 -13.28 -6.18
C GLU A 115 1.22 -13.49 -7.00
N ASN A 116 1.20 -14.22 -8.12
CA ASN A 116 2.37 -14.46 -8.95
C ASN A 116 2.59 -13.35 -9.99
N GLY A 117 2.81 -12.12 -9.51
CA GLY A 117 3.09 -10.96 -10.34
C GLY A 117 1.88 -10.28 -10.99
N GLY A 118 0.66 -10.74 -10.67
CA GLY A 118 -0.55 -9.95 -10.88
C GLY A 118 -0.68 -8.83 -9.85
N GLN A 119 -1.75 -8.03 -9.95
CA GLN A 119 -2.09 -7.07 -8.91
C GLN A 119 -2.81 -7.77 -7.78
N TYR A 120 -2.27 -7.71 -6.58
CA TYR A 120 -3.03 -7.94 -5.35
C TYR A 120 -3.47 -6.57 -4.82
N THR A 121 -4.74 -6.21 -5.05
CA THR A 121 -5.25 -4.83 -4.86
C THR A 121 -5.03 -4.34 -3.43
N HIS A 122 -5.12 -5.23 -2.45
CA HIS A 122 -4.82 -4.91 -1.06
C HIS A 122 -3.37 -4.39 -0.89
N ALA A 123 -2.39 -5.07 -1.45
CA ALA A 123 -0.99 -4.63 -1.41
C ALA A 123 -0.76 -3.36 -2.23
N ALA A 124 -1.47 -3.19 -3.35
CA ALA A 124 -1.42 -1.95 -4.11
C ALA A 124 -1.92 -0.74 -3.31
N VAL A 125 -2.96 -0.91 -2.50
CA VAL A 125 -3.43 0.14 -1.58
C VAL A 125 -2.39 0.43 -0.49
N TRP A 126 -1.66 -0.57 -0.01
CA TRP A 126 -0.55 -0.32 0.91
C TRP A 126 0.57 0.50 0.26
N LEU A 127 0.89 0.23 -1.00
CA LEU A 127 1.87 1.03 -1.74
C LEU A 127 1.42 2.49 -1.87
N ALA A 128 0.15 2.72 -2.22
CA ALA A 128 -0.43 4.06 -2.24
C ALA A 128 -0.32 4.76 -0.88
N ARG A 129 -0.65 4.06 0.20
CA ARG A 129 -0.53 4.57 1.58
C ARG A 129 0.93 4.88 1.92
N ALA A 130 1.87 4.05 1.48
CA ALA A 130 3.30 4.27 1.68
C ALA A 130 3.76 5.56 0.99
N CYS A 131 3.29 5.84 -0.23
CA CYS A 131 3.55 7.12 -0.90
C CYS A 131 3.07 8.32 -0.06
N PHE A 132 1.85 8.28 0.47
CA PHE A 132 1.36 9.36 1.34
C PHE A 132 2.21 9.54 2.60
N LEU A 133 2.63 8.45 3.24
CA LEU A 133 3.45 8.50 4.46
C LEU A 133 4.90 8.94 4.18
N ALA A 134 5.41 8.66 2.98
CA ALA A 134 6.72 9.12 2.50
C ALA A 134 6.70 10.56 1.97
N GLY A 135 5.57 11.28 2.05
CA GLY A 135 5.44 12.65 1.55
C GLY A 135 5.37 12.76 0.02
N ARG A 136 4.91 11.70 -0.66
CA ARG A 136 4.73 11.63 -2.12
C ARG A 136 3.24 11.52 -2.50
N PRO A 137 2.45 12.57 -2.22
CA PRO A 137 0.99 12.51 -2.30
C PRO A 137 0.44 12.25 -3.70
N ASP A 138 1.06 12.80 -4.74
CA ASP A 138 0.57 12.65 -6.12
C ASP A 138 0.69 11.19 -6.59
N ALA A 139 1.84 10.55 -6.37
CA ALA A 139 2.02 9.12 -6.65
C ALA A 139 1.02 8.24 -5.87
N GLY A 140 0.76 8.57 -4.60
CA GLY A 140 -0.25 7.88 -3.81
C GLY A 140 -1.66 8.01 -4.39
N ARG A 141 -2.03 9.22 -4.83
CA ARG A 141 -3.31 9.48 -5.50
C ARG A 141 -3.41 8.75 -6.85
N GLU A 142 -2.38 8.81 -7.67
CA GLU A 142 -2.34 8.15 -8.98
C GLU A 142 -2.55 6.64 -8.85
N ILE A 143 -1.90 5.99 -7.87
CA ILE A 143 -2.17 4.59 -7.57
C ILE A 143 -3.63 4.40 -7.16
N LEU A 144 -4.16 5.19 -6.21
CA LEU A 144 -5.57 5.03 -5.79
C LEU A 144 -6.56 5.18 -6.95
N VAL A 145 -6.31 6.08 -7.89
CA VAL A 145 -7.13 6.26 -9.10
C VAL A 145 -6.98 5.06 -10.03
N MET A 146 -5.75 4.57 -10.24
CA MET A 146 -5.48 3.38 -11.06
C MET A 146 -6.24 2.15 -10.56
N LEU A 147 -6.43 2.00 -9.24
CA LEU A 147 -7.14 0.87 -8.65
C LEU A 147 -8.66 0.92 -8.82
N LEU A 148 -9.22 2.08 -9.20
CA LEU A 148 -10.66 2.21 -9.37
C LEU A 148 -11.15 1.36 -10.55
N PRO A 149 -12.32 0.71 -10.43
CA PRO A 149 -12.91 -0.05 -11.52
C PRO A 149 -13.54 0.87 -12.58
N GLN A 150 -13.82 2.13 -12.25
CA GLN A 150 -14.41 3.09 -13.18
C GLN A 150 -13.46 3.39 -14.34
N GLY A 151 -14.01 3.46 -15.55
CA GLY A 151 -13.24 3.70 -16.77
C GLY A 151 -12.50 2.49 -17.32
N ARG A 152 -12.55 1.33 -16.63
CA ARG A 152 -12.02 0.08 -17.18
C ARG A 152 -12.95 -0.47 -18.27
N GLY A 153 -12.35 -0.94 -19.36
CA GLY A 153 -13.08 -1.44 -20.54
C GLY A 153 -13.68 -2.82 -20.35
N ALA A 154 -14.31 -3.36 -21.40
CA ALA A 154 -15.03 -4.64 -21.36
C ALA A 154 -14.16 -5.83 -20.90
N LEU A 155 -12.84 -5.77 -21.14
CA LEU A 155 -11.88 -6.79 -20.68
C LEU A 155 -11.86 -6.92 -19.15
N TYR A 156 -12.20 -5.87 -18.40
CA TYR A 156 -12.18 -5.92 -16.93
C TYR A 156 -13.07 -7.03 -16.36
N GLY A 157 -14.21 -7.33 -16.99
CA GLY A 157 -15.05 -8.49 -16.64
C GLY A 157 -15.71 -8.47 -15.24
N GLY A 158 -15.30 -7.58 -14.33
CA GLY A 158 -15.87 -7.40 -13.00
C GLY A 158 -16.82 -6.20 -12.89
N GLU A 159 -17.46 -6.04 -11.73
CA GLU A 159 -18.41 -4.96 -11.49
C GLU A 159 -17.72 -3.58 -11.43
N PRO A 160 -18.27 -2.55 -12.11
CA PRO A 160 -17.61 -1.24 -12.26
C PRO A 160 -17.73 -0.32 -11.03
N TYR A 161 -18.15 -0.86 -9.89
CA TYR A 161 -18.45 -0.11 -8.66
C TYR A 161 -17.93 -0.76 -7.38
N VAL A 162 -17.28 -1.92 -7.46
CA VAL A 162 -16.56 -2.54 -6.33
C VAL A 162 -15.11 -2.81 -6.70
N LEU A 163 -14.22 -2.70 -5.71
CA LEU A 163 -12.81 -3.03 -5.88
C LEU A 163 -12.63 -4.55 -5.98
N PRO A 164 -11.80 -5.05 -6.91
CA PRO A 164 -11.48 -6.46 -7.02
C PRO A 164 -10.39 -6.82 -6.00
N ALA A 165 -10.31 -8.09 -5.59
CA ALA A 165 -9.18 -8.56 -4.78
C ALA A 165 -7.88 -8.55 -5.58
N ASP A 166 -7.98 -8.80 -6.88
CA ASP A 166 -6.85 -8.88 -7.79
C ASP A 166 -7.21 -8.46 -9.22
N VAL A 167 -6.18 -8.08 -9.97
CA VAL A 167 -6.28 -7.80 -11.41
C VAL A 167 -5.15 -8.52 -12.11
N CYS A 168 -5.47 -9.24 -13.18
CA CYS A 168 -4.50 -10.01 -13.93
C CYS A 168 -3.50 -9.06 -14.64
N GLY A 169 -2.22 -9.43 -14.60
CA GLY A 169 -1.13 -8.77 -15.32
C GLY A 169 -0.49 -9.66 -16.39
N ALA A 170 -1.04 -10.86 -16.62
CA ALA A 170 -0.53 -11.78 -17.62
C ALA A 170 -0.74 -11.22 -19.05
N PRO A 171 0.20 -11.44 -19.98
CA PRO A 171 0.01 -11.05 -21.37
C PRO A 171 -1.29 -11.59 -21.96
N GLY A 172 -2.06 -10.74 -22.64
CA GLY A 172 -3.37 -11.09 -23.20
C GLY A 172 -4.55 -10.98 -22.22
N HIS A 173 -4.29 -10.98 -20.92
CA HIS A 173 -5.30 -10.88 -19.84
C HIS A 173 -5.08 -9.66 -18.93
N ALA A 174 -4.14 -8.79 -19.28
CA ALA A 174 -3.79 -7.62 -18.48
C ALA A 174 -5.00 -6.71 -18.29
N GLY A 175 -5.37 -6.48 -17.03
CA GLY A 175 -6.52 -5.66 -16.66
C GLY A 175 -7.81 -6.44 -16.35
N GLU A 176 -7.85 -7.76 -16.54
CA GLU A 176 -9.00 -8.59 -16.14
C GLU A 176 -9.14 -8.64 -14.61
N ALA A 177 -10.33 -8.36 -14.09
CA ALA A 177 -10.63 -8.45 -12.67
C ALA A 177 -10.72 -9.91 -12.22
N GLY A 178 -10.15 -10.21 -11.06
CA GLY A 178 -10.44 -11.41 -10.30
C GLY A 178 -11.14 -11.09 -8.99
N TRP A 179 -11.93 -12.05 -8.51
CA TRP A 179 -12.59 -12.09 -7.18
C TRP A 179 -13.05 -10.71 -6.67
N THR A 180 -14.27 -10.31 -7.00
CA THR A 180 -14.85 -9.05 -6.55
C THR A 180 -15.57 -9.20 -5.19
N TRP A 181 -16.04 -8.08 -4.62
CA TRP A 181 -16.79 -7.97 -3.36
C TRP A 181 -16.04 -8.32 -2.08
N TYR A 182 -15.71 -9.59 -1.89
CA TYR A 182 -15.24 -10.09 -0.59
C TYR A 182 -13.72 -10.00 -0.51
N THR A 183 -13.23 -8.79 -0.22
CA THR A 183 -11.79 -8.51 -0.14
C THR A 183 -11.47 -7.45 0.92
N GLY A 184 -10.33 -7.60 1.59
CA GLY A 184 -9.78 -6.58 2.50
C GLY A 184 -9.40 -5.27 1.79
N SER A 185 -9.30 -5.29 0.45
CA SER A 185 -8.96 -4.11 -0.36
C SER A 185 -9.89 -2.93 -0.12
N ALA A 186 -11.20 -3.17 0.00
CA ALA A 186 -12.18 -2.10 0.25
C ALA A 186 -11.93 -1.39 1.58
N GLY A 187 -11.65 -2.15 2.66
CA GLY A 187 -11.37 -1.59 3.97
C GLY A 187 -10.08 -0.77 4.00
N TRP A 188 -9.02 -1.27 3.36
CA TRP A 188 -7.77 -0.51 3.26
C TRP A 188 -7.89 0.71 2.34
N TYR A 189 -8.64 0.60 1.23
CA TYR A 189 -8.85 1.72 0.32
C TYR A 189 -9.60 2.85 1.03
N PHE A 190 -10.71 2.52 1.69
CA PHE A 190 -11.48 3.47 2.50
C PHE A 190 -10.60 4.15 3.55
N ARG A 191 -9.78 3.37 4.26
CA ARG A 191 -8.88 3.90 5.28
C ARG A 191 -7.82 4.82 4.70
N THR A 192 -7.19 4.44 3.58
CA THR A 192 -6.15 5.26 2.94
C THR A 192 -6.75 6.54 2.35
N VAL A 193 -7.90 6.47 1.69
CA VAL A 193 -8.59 7.68 1.21
C VAL A 193 -8.95 8.60 2.37
N THR A 194 -9.62 8.07 3.40
CA THR A 194 -10.09 8.89 4.52
C THR A 194 -8.94 9.48 5.33
N GLU A 195 -7.96 8.66 5.73
CA GLU A 195 -6.89 9.09 6.63
C GLU A 195 -5.76 9.83 5.91
N ASN A 196 -5.42 9.45 4.67
CA ASN A 196 -4.23 9.96 3.98
C ASN A 196 -4.55 10.97 2.88
N LEU A 197 -5.55 10.70 2.04
CA LEU A 197 -5.93 11.62 0.96
C LEU A 197 -6.78 12.79 1.50
N LEU A 198 -7.86 12.47 2.20
CA LEU A 198 -8.73 13.47 2.84
C LEU A 198 -8.16 13.99 4.17
N GLY A 199 -7.26 13.23 4.80
CA GLY A 199 -6.58 13.70 6.00
C GLY A 199 -7.43 13.66 7.29
N ILE A 200 -8.53 12.91 7.29
CA ILE A 200 -9.42 12.76 8.45
C ILE A 200 -8.86 11.64 9.33
N ARG A 201 -8.29 11.98 10.49
CA ARG A 201 -7.60 11.04 11.36
C ARG A 201 -8.11 11.10 12.79
N ARG A 202 -8.41 9.93 13.34
CA ARG A 202 -8.70 9.75 14.77
C ARG A 202 -7.49 9.13 15.46
N LYS A 203 -6.87 9.86 16.39
CA LYS A 203 -5.76 9.37 17.20
C LYS A 203 -6.00 9.74 18.66
N ASP A 204 -5.89 8.74 19.53
CA ASP A 204 -5.97 8.92 20.98
C ASP A 204 -7.27 9.58 21.48
N GLY A 205 -8.37 9.41 20.77
CA GLY A 205 -9.66 10.05 21.08
C GLY A 205 -9.84 11.42 20.40
N THR A 206 -8.76 12.01 19.91
CA THR A 206 -8.78 13.27 19.15
C THR A 206 -9.06 12.99 17.69
N LEU A 207 -9.99 13.74 17.11
CA LEU A 207 -10.23 13.77 15.67
C LEU A 207 -9.55 15.01 15.06
N SER A 208 -8.90 14.81 13.92
CA SER A 208 -8.13 15.84 13.23
C SER A 208 -8.39 15.78 11.73
N TYR A 209 -8.31 16.93 11.07
CA TYR A 209 -8.48 17.07 9.63
C TYR A 209 -7.30 17.88 9.08
N GLN A 210 -6.56 17.27 8.16
CA GLN A 210 -5.44 17.89 7.46
C GLN A 210 -5.39 17.38 6.01
N PRO A 211 -6.10 18.02 5.08
CA PRO A 211 -6.25 17.49 3.72
C PRO A 211 -4.92 17.46 2.97
N CYS A 212 -4.72 16.41 2.15
CA CYS A 212 -3.62 16.35 1.20
C CYS A 212 -3.72 17.52 0.21
N ALA A 213 -2.59 18.16 -0.15
CA ALA A 213 -2.57 19.16 -1.21
C ALA A 213 -3.04 18.59 -2.57
N CYS A 214 -2.85 17.29 -2.76
CA CYS A 214 -3.27 16.52 -3.93
C CYS A 214 -4.77 16.16 -3.96
N ALA A 215 -5.54 16.50 -2.91
CA ALA A 215 -6.94 16.14 -2.83
C ALA A 215 -7.71 16.76 -4.00
N LEU A 216 -8.49 15.93 -4.71
CA LEU A 216 -9.25 16.36 -5.90
C LEU A 216 -10.44 17.26 -5.56
N PHE A 217 -10.78 17.35 -4.27
CA PHE A 217 -11.87 18.17 -3.77
C PHE A 217 -11.57 18.64 -2.35
N SER A 218 -12.12 19.79 -2.00
CA SER A 218 -12.10 20.31 -0.63
C SER A 218 -13.23 19.69 0.18
N VAL A 219 -12.95 19.24 1.40
CA VAL A 219 -14.00 18.81 2.34
C VAL A 219 -14.44 20.04 3.12
N SER A 220 -15.70 20.45 2.93
CA SER A 220 -16.30 21.60 3.62
C SER A 220 -16.74 21.28 5.04
N GLU A 221 -17.07 20.02 5.33
CA GLU A 221 -17.54 19.57 6.63
C GLU A 221 -17.22 18.10 6.86
N VAL A 222 -16.79 17.78 8.09
CA VAL A 222 -16.63 16.41 8.57
C VAL A 222 -17.48 16.23 9.81
N THR A 223 -18.42 15.28 9.78
CA THR A 223 -19.24 14.93 10.95
C THR A 223 -18.87 13.53 11.43
N VAL A 224 -18.54 13.38 12.71
CA VAL A 224 -18.26 12.07 13.33
C VAL A 224 -19.10 11.94 14.59
N ASN A 225 -19.94 10.90 14.65
CA ASN A 225 -20.87 10.67 15.77
C ASN A 225 -21.76 11.88 16.11
N GLY A 226 -22.09 12.71 15.12
CA GLY A 226 -22.89 13.94 15.30
C GLY A 226 -22.08 15.19 15.69
N GLU A 227 -20.78 15.07 15.93
CA GLU A 227 -19.89 16.22 16.16
C GLU A 227 -19.31 16.73 14.85
N ARG A 228 -19.47 18.04 14.59
CA ARG A 228 -18.91 18.72 13.42
C ARG A 228 -17.48 19.14 13.68
N LEU A 229 -16.58 18.86 12.75
CA LEU A 229 -15.24 19.43 12.70
C LEU A 229 -15.12 20.50 11.64
N GLU A 230 -14.51 21.61 12.02
CA GLU A 230 -14.06 22.67 11.11
C GLU A 230 -12.53 22.59 10.94
N GLU A 231 -12.04 23.04 9.78
CA GLU A 231 -10.61 23.03 9.47
C GLU A 231 -9.83 23.87 10.47
N LYS A 232 -8.86 23.26 11.18
CA LYS A 232 -7.86 24.04 11.93
C LYS A 232 -6.82 24.61 10.98
N GLY A 233 -7.17 25.74 10.35
CA GLY A 233 -6.29 26.74 9.76
C GLY A 233 -5.23 26.26 8.75
N LYS A 234 -5.41 26.63 7.48
CA LYS A 234 -4.29 27.05 6.62
C LYS A 234 -4.29 28.57 6.50
N LYS A 235 -3.14 29.21 6.79
CA LYS A 235 -2.82 30.53 6.23
C LYS A 235 -3.05 30.44 4.72
N GLY A 236 -3.85 31.36 4.20
CA GLY A 236 -4.34 31.35 2.82
C GLY A 236 -3.23 31.11 1.80
N LEU A 237 -3.53 30.27 0.82
CA LEU A 237 -2.85 30.28 -0.46
C LEU A 237 -3.62 31.26 -1.37
N PRO A 238 -2.92 32.05 -2.20
CA PRO A 238 -3.53 33.09 -3.00
C PRO A 238 -4.48 32.50 -4.04
N ASN A 239 -5.59 33.20 -4.28
CA ASN A 239 -6.54 32.90 -5.34
C ASN A 239 -5.79 32.70 -6.67
N LEU A 240 -5.96 31.54 -7.29
CA LEU A 240 -5.66 31.37 -8.71
C LEU A 240 -6.88 31.85 -9.52
N PRO A 241 -6.67 32.51 -10.65
CA PRO A 241 -7.76 33.05 -11.45
C PRO A 241 -8.58 31.93 -12.08
N GLU A 242 -9.89 32.15 -12.14
CA GLU A 242 -10.83 31.32 -12.90
C GLU A 242 -10.58 31.51 -14.41
N GLU A 243 -10.40 30.41 -15.14
CA GLU A 243 -10.67 30.29 -16.59
C GLU A 243 -11.78 29.26 -16.81
#